data_AF-A0A2G2LHI5-F1
#
_entry.id   AF-A0A2G2LHI5-F1
#
_cell.length_a   1.000
_cell.length_b   1.000
_cell.length_c   1.000
_cell.angle_alpha   90.00
_cell.angle_beta   90.00
_cell.angle_gamma   90.00
#
_symmetry.space_group_name_H-M   'P 1'
#
loop_
_entity.id
_entity.type
_entity.pdbx_description
1 polymer ?
#
loop_
_entity_poly.entity_id
_entity_poly.type
_entity_poly.pdbx_seq_one_letter_code
_entity_poly.pdbx_strand_id
1 'polypeptide(L)'
;MNSKRRVAMAVHWDNIEKTFGHRKAAKPNTAKRMRTYQDNFMRSNFDDLKHGTKRRRVMIEQKNCCVGCGISEWRGSRITLEFDHVNGDRKDESRENVRFLCPNCHAQTDTWRGRNGTDNKKIKRIDSIPEGYYKGRKLN
;
A
#
# COMPACT_ATOMS: atom_id res chain seq x y z
N MET A 1 65.09 -36.61 -21.00
CA MET A 1 64.47 -37.95 -20.88
C MET A 1 63.31 -37.87 -19.90
N ASN A 2 62.15 -38.41 -20.32
CA ASN A 2 60.95 -38.76 -19.54
C ASN A 2 60.24 -37.66 -18.73
N SER A 3 58.91 -37.58 -18.69
CA SER A 3 57.86 -38.32 -19.38
C SER A 3 56.57 -37.53 -19.16
N LYS A 4 55.75 -37.46 -20.19
CA LYS A 4 54.47 -36.78 -20.24
C LYS A 4 53.50 -37.39 -19.21
N ARG A 5 52.95 -36.58 -18.32
CA ARG A 5 51.58 -36.79 -17.80
C ARG A 5 50.85 -35.46 -17.72
N ARG A 6 50.00 -35.24 -18.73
CA ARG A 6 48.95 -34.22 -18.76
C ARG A 6 47.96 -34.58 -17.66
N VAL A 7 47.74 -33.69 -16.70
CA VAL A 7 46.53 -33.70 -15.88
C VAL A 7 45.70 -32.52 -16.35
N ALA A 8 44.69 -32.83 -17.15
CA ALA A 8 43.68 -31.87 -17.57
C ALA A 8 42.77 -31.57 -16.38
N MET A 9 42.77 -30.33 -15.90
CA MET A 9 41.68 -29.81 -15.08
C MET A 9 40.96 -28.71 -15.87
N ALA A 10 40.23 -29.17 -16.89
CA ALA A 10 39.11 -28.44 -17.44
C ALA A 10 37.97 -28.51 -16.40
N VAL A 11 37.87 -27.52 -15.52
CA VAL A 11 36.61 -27.27 -14.80
C VAL A 11 35.66 -26.59 -15.75
N HIS A 12 34.99 -27.47 -16.48
CA HIS A 12 33.84 -27.28 -17.34
C HIS A 12 32.78 -26.43 -16.61
N TRP A 13 32.50 -25.23 -17.12
CA TRP A 13 31.36 -24.41 -16.69
C TRP A 13 30.06 -24.85 -17.37
N ASP A 14 29.88 -26.17 -17.55
CA ASP A 14 28.67 -26.78 -18.11
C ASP A 14 28.10 -27.74 -17.07
N ASN A 15 27.25 -27.21 -16.17
CA ASN A 15 26.10 -27.90 -15.56
C ASN A 15 25.52 -27.10 -14.37
N ILE A 16 24.84 -25.99 -14.64
CA ILE A 16 23.81 -25.44 -13.73
C ILE A 16 22.52 -25.17 -14.53
N GLU A 17 22.07 -26.16 -15.29
CA GLU A 17 20.72 -26.14 -15.92
C GLU A 17 19.94 -27.44 -15.65
N LYS A 18 20.13 -28.08 -14.50
CA LYS A 18 19.43 -29.34 -14.17
C LYS A 18 18.74 -29.41 -12.81
N THR A 19 18.38 -28.26 -12.21
CA THR A 19 17.57 -28.26 -10.96
C THR A 19 16.48 -27.19 -10.88
N PHE A 20 16.05 -26.59 -11.99
CA PHE A 20 14.83 -25.77 -12.00
C PHE A 20 13.90 -26.21 -13.12
N GLY A 21 12.73 -26.70 -12.71
CA GLY A 21 11.73 -27.28 -13.58
C GLY A 21 11.35 -26.39 -14.75
N HIS A 22 10.90 -27.04 -15.82
CA HIS A 22 10.36 -26.43 -17.03
C HIS A 22 9.44 -25.24 -16.70
N ARG A 23 9.96 -24.01 -16.77
CA ARG A 23 9.11 -22.82 -16.86
C ARG A 23 8.48 -22.85 -18.24
N LYS A 24 7.26 -23.39 -18.33
CA LYS A 24 6.45 -23.34 -19.56
C LYS A 24 6.38 -21.88 -20.01
N ALA A 25 6.66 -21.63 -21.29
CA ALA A 25 6.46 -20.32 -21.90
C ALA A 25 5.05 -19.80 -21.60
N ALA A 26 4.93 -18.53 -21.21
CA ALA A 26 3.63 -17.91 -20.97
C ALA A 26 2.78 -18.01 -22.25
N LYS A 27 1.52 -18.45 -22.12
CA LYS A 27 0.62 -18.62 -23.29
C LYS A 27 0.52 -17.28 -24.06
N PRO A 28 0.45 -17.30 -25.41
CA PRO A 28 0.63 -16.12 -26.26
C PRO A 28 -0.43 -15.00 -26.11
N ASN A 29 -1.41 -15.15 -25.21
CA ASN A 29 -2.52 -14.22 -25.03
C ASN A 29 -2.69 -13.73 -23.58
N THR A 30 -1.69 -13.96 -22.73
CA THR A 30 -1.81 -13.69 -21.27
C THR A 30 -1.94 -12.18 -20.97
N ALA A 31 -1.21 -11.34 -21.71
CA ALA A 31 -1.25 -9.88 -21.54
C ALA A 31 -2.60 -9.26 -21.96
N LYS A 32 -3.16 -9.68 -23.10
CA LYS A 32 -4.48 -9.20 -23.56
C LYS A 32 -5.58 -9.59 -22.55
N ARG A 33 -5.55 -10.84 -22.06
CA ARG A 33 -6.48 -11.32 -21.02
C ARG A 33 -6.38 -10.50 -19.74
N MET A 34 -5.17 -10.15 -19.30
CA MET A 34 -4.97 -9.31 -18.12
C MET A 34 -5.55 -7.89 -18.31
N ARG A 35 -5.34 -7.29 -19.49
CA ARG A 35 -5.89 -5.97 -19.81
C ARG A 35 -7.42 -5.97 -19.82
N THR A 36 -8.03 -6.97 -20.45
CA THR A 36 -9.49 -7.14 -20.44
C THR A 36 -10.02 -7.36 -19.02
N TYR A 37 -9.32 -8.12 -18.18
CA TYR A 37 -9.70 -8.27 -16.78
C TYR A 37 -9.65 -6.94 -16.01
N GLN A 38 -8.60 -6.15 -16.18
CA GLN A 38 -8.49 -4.84 -15.54
C GLN A 38 -9.59 -3.88 -15.99
N ASP A 39 -9.88 -3.85 -17.30
CA ASP A 39 -10.94 -3.00 -17.85
C ASP A 39 -12.32 -3.44 -17.34
N ASN A 40 -12.64 -4.74 -17.40
CA ASN A 40 -13.88 -5.29 -16.84
C ASN A 40 -13.97 -5.05 -15.34
N PHE A 41 -12.86 -5.18 -14.62
CA PHE A 41 -12.79 -4.85 -13.21
C PHE A 41 -13.21 -3.40 -13.03
N MET A 42 -12.54 -2.43 -13.67
CA MET A 42 -12.83 -1.00 -13.55
C MET A 42 -14.22 -0.56 -14.06
N ARG A 43 -14.90 -1.39 -14.85
CA ARG A 43 -16.27 -1.12 -15.33
C ARG A 43 -17.36 -1.78 -14.50
N SER A 44 -17.03 -2.82 -13.74
CA SER A 44 -18.00 -3.49 -12.87
C SER A 44 -18.59 -2.51 -11.86
N ASN A 45 -19.87 -2.73 -11.55
CA ASN A 45 -20.58 -2.02 -10.50
C ASN A 45 -19.84 -2.19 -9.18
N PHE A 46 -19.62 -1.09 -8.48
CA PHE A 46 -18.83 -1.06 -7.26
C PHE A 46 -19.50 -1.82 -6.11
N ASP A 47 -20.82 -1.66 -5.95
CA ASP A 47 -21.51 -2.17 -4.77
C ASP A 47 -21.61 -3.69 -4.76
N ASP A 48 -21.58 -4.31 -5.95
CA ASP A 48 -21.57 -5.76 -6.16
C ASP A 48 -20.18 -6.38 -5.88
N LEU A 49 -19.15 -5.56 -5.69
CA LEU A 49 -17.80 -6.05 -5.41
C LEU A 49 -17.68 -6.56 -3.98
N LYS A 50 -16.90 -7.63 -3.81
CA LYS A 50 -16.48 -8.09 -2.47
C LYS A 50 -15.64 -7.01 -1.77
N HIS A 51 -15.74 -6.90 -0.44
CA HIS A 51 -15.03 -5.90 0.38
C HIS A 51 -13.53 -5.74 0.04
N GLY A 52 -12.76 -6.83 -0.03
CA GLY A 52 -11.33 -6.77 -0.38
C GLY A 52 -11.08 -6.21 -1.79
N THR A 53 -12.02 -6.44 -2.70
CA THR A 53 -12.00 -5.94 -4.08
C THR A 53 -12.39 -4.46 -4.13
N LYS A 54 -13.38 -4.01 -3.34
CA LYS A 54 -13.72 -2.59 -3.16
C LYS A 54 -12.52 -1.77 -2.72
N ARG A 55 -11.78 -2.24 -1.70
CA ARG A 55 -10.54 -1.58 -1.25
C ARG A 55 -9.52 -1.44 -2.39
N ARG A 56 -9.29 -2.51 -3.16
CA ARG A 56 -8.39 -2.45 -4.33
C ARG A 56 -8.88 -1.44 -5.37
N ARG A 57 -10.19 -1.42 -5.65
CA ARG A 57 -10.81 -0.50 -6.63
C ARG A 57 -10.59 0.95 -6.23
N VAL A 58 -10.92 1.31 -5.00
CA VAL A 58 -10.76 2.69 -4.48
C VAL A 58 -9.30 3.13 -4.52
N MET A 59 -8.36 2.25 -4.16
CA MET A 59 -6.92 2.56 -4.20
C MET A 59 -6.43 2.89 -5.62
N ILE A 60 -6.92 2.15 -6.63
CA ILE A 60 -6.56 2.38 -8.04
C ILE A 60 -7.17 3.69 -8.53
N GLU A 61 -8.45 3.94 -8.23
CA GLU A 61 -9.14 5.19 -8.60
C GLU A 61 -8.44 6.42 -8.01
N GLN A 62 -7.97 6.31 -6.76
CA GLN A 62 -7.23 7.37 -6.07
C GLN A 62 -5.74 7.40 -6.42
N LYS A 63 -5.30 6.56 -7.37
CA LYS A 63 -3.91 6.49 -7.86
C LYS A 63 -2.87 6.27 -6.74
N ASN A 64 -3.23 5.55 -5.68
CA ASN A 64 -2.41 5.35 -4.49
C ASN A 64 -2.03 6.67 -3.77
N CYS A 65 -2.89 7.68 -3.84
CA CYS A 65 -2.73 8.95 -3.14
C CYS A 65 -3.81 9.13 -2.08
N CYS A 66 -3.49 9.86 -1.01
CA CYS A 66 -4.48 10.37 -0.07
C CYS A 66 -5.47 11.30 -0.78
N VAL A 67 -6.78 11.10 -0.62
CA VAL A 67 -7.76 12.04 -1.21
C VAL A 67 -7.83 13.39 -0.48
N GLY A 68 -7.42 13.43 0.79
CA GLY A 68 -7.44 14.67 1.58
C GLY A 68 -6.30 15.63 1.23
N CYS A 69 -5.09 15.12 0.97
CA CYS A 69 -3.91 15.97 0.75
C CYS A 69 -3.04 15.57 -0.46
N GLY A 70 -3.41 14.53 -1.20
CA GLY A 70 -2.69 14.09 -2.40
C GLY A 70 -1.38 13.34 -2.14
N ILE A 71 -0.92 13.22 -0.88
CA ILE A 71 0.36 12.55 -0.58
C ILE A 71 0.32 11.07 -0.98
N SER A 72 1.38 10.62 -1.64
CA SER A 72 1.63 9.22 -2.01
C SER A 72 2.95 8.69 -1.42
N GLU A 73 3.84 9.58 -0.99
CA GLU A 73 5.14 9.25 -0.44
C GLU A 73 5.44 10.08 0.81
N TRP A 74 6.14 9.45 1.75
CA TRP A 74 6.64 10.07 2.97
C TRP A 74 8.09 9.63 3.17
N ARG A 75 9.00 10.61 3.31
CA ARG A 75 10.45 10.38 3.47
C ARG A 75 11.03 9.45 2.38
N GLY A 76 10.62 9.66 1.12
CA GLY A 76 11.10 8.89 -0.03
C GLY A 76 10.59 7.45 -0.12
N SER A 77 9.61 7.08 0.72
CA SER A 77 8.96 5.77 0.69
C SER A 77 7.47 5.93 0.46
N ARG A 78 6.81 4.96 -0.18
CA ARG A 78 5.35 4.98 -0.31
C ARG A 78 4.68 5.05 1.05
N ILE A 79 3.78 6.00 1.22
CA ILE A 79 3.03 6.13 2.47
C ILE A 79 1.95 5.05 2.53
N THR A 80 1.77 4.45 3.71
CA THR A 80 0.61 3.60 3.95
C THR A 80 -0.64 4.48 4.06
N LEU A 81 -1.65 4.19 3.24
CA LEU A 81 -2.95 4.83 3.34
C LEU A 81 -3.92 3.96 4.15
N GLU A 82 -4.79 4.61 4.90
CA GLU A 82 -5.82 4.01 5.74
C GLU A 82 -7.17 4.08 5.04
N PHE A 83 -7.94 2.99 5.13
CA PHE A 83 -9.27 2.91 4.53
C PHE A 83 -10.30 3.50 5.50
N ASP A 84 -10.93 4.58 5.09
CA ASP A 84 -11.84 5.41 5.88
C ASP A 84 -13.27 5.26 5.35
N HIS A 85 -14.23 5.27 6.29
CA HIS A 85 -15.66 5.37 6.00
C HIS A 85 -16.08 6.79 6.39
N VAL A 86 -16.59 7.57 5.44
CA VAL A 86 -16.89 9.00 5.60
C VAL A 86 -17.89 9.22 6.74
N ASN A 87 -18.92 8.38 6.83
CA ASN A 87 -19.92 8.42 7.91
C ASN A 87 -19.50 7.65 9.18
N GLY A 88 -18.38 6.92 9.15
CA GLY A 88 -17.89 6.11 10.26
C GLY A 88 -18.61 4.77 10.47
N ASP A 89 -19.63 4.46 9.68
CA ASP A 89 -20.27 3.15 9.68
C ASP A 89 -19.48 2.17 8.80
N ARG A 90 -18.92 1.13 9.43
CA ARG A 90 -18.13 0.09 8.77
C ARG A 90 -18.98 -0.86 7.91
N LYS A 91 -20.31 -0.83 8.04
CA LYS A 91 -21.23 -1.66 7.25
C LYS A 91 -21.63 -0.99 5.94
N ASP A 92 -21.55 0.34 5.87
CA ASP A 92 -21.84 1.09 4.66
C ASP A 92 -20.63 1.09 3.73
N GLU A 93 -20.55 0.06 2.89
CA GLU A 93 -19.51 -0.09 1.89
C GLU A 93 -19.88 0.52 0.52
N SER A 94 -20.80 1.50 0.48
CA SER A 94 -21.12 2.23 -0.76
C SER A 94 -19.90 2.98 -1.27
N ARG A 95 -19.81 3.19 -2.59
CA ARG A 95 -18.63 3.83 -3.18
C ARG A 95 -18.38 5.20 -2.57
N GLU A 96 -19.41 6.00 -2.42
CA GLU A 96 -19.35 7.39 -1.95
C GLU A 96 -18.89 7.46 -0.48
N ASN A 97 -19.18 6.42 0.31
CA ASN A 97 -18.82 6.38 1.71
C ASN A 97 -17.39 5.91 1.97
N VAL A 98 -16.69 5.32 1.01
CA VAL A 98 -15.34 4.77 1.23
C VAL A 98 -14.23 5.54 0.51
N ARG A 99 -13.08 5.72 1.20
CA ARG A 99 -11.90 6.42 0.65
C ARG A 99 -10.61 5.98 1.33
N PHE A 100 -9.47 6.23 0.68
CA PHE A 100 -8.16 6.20 1.35
C PHE A 100 -7.69 7.60 1.77
N LEU A 101 -7.18 7.68 3.01
CA LEU A 101 -6.54 8.85 3.59
C LEU A 101 -5.14 8.48 4.09
N CYS A 102 -4.22 9.44 4.15
CA CYS A 102 -2.99 9.25 4.90
C CYS A 102 -3.28 9.27 6.41
N PRO A 103 -2.39 8.72 7.27
CA PRO A 103 -2.62 8.65 8.71
C PRO A 103 -2.87 10.02 9.35
N ASN A 104 -2.22 11.06 8.84
CA ASN A 104 -2.38 12.43 9.35
C ASN A 104 -3.72 13.07 8.97
N CYS A 105 -4.22 12.81 7.75
CA CYS A 105 -5.55 13.29 7.35
C CYS A 105 -6.65 12.48 8.03
N HIS A 106 -6.50 11.16 8.14
CA HIS A 106 -7.49 10.32 8.80
C HIS A 106 -7.62 10.68 10.28
N ALA A 107 -6.53 11.00 10.99
CA ALA A 107 -6.58 11.44 12.38
C ALA A 107 -7.42 12.72 12.64
N GLN A 108 -7.68 13.49 11.58
CA GLN A 108 -8.47 14.73 11.65
C GLN A 108 -9.95 14.50 11.37
N THR A 109 -10.38 13.31 10.95
CA THR A 109 -11.81 13.04 10.73
C THR A 109 -12.55 12.91 12.06
N ASP A 110 -13.84 13.27 12.05
CA ASP A 110 -14.71 13.14 13.22
C ASP A 110 -14.99 11.67 13.59
N THR A 111 -14.79 10.77 12.63
CA THR A 111 -15.03 9.32 12.75
C THR A 111 -13.78 8.55 13.19
N TRP A 112 -12.62 9.21 13.28
CA TRP A 112 -11.34 8.54 13.54
C TRP A 112 -11.36 7.76 14.85
N ARG A 113 -11.06 6.46 14.77
CA ARG A 113 -10.99 5.53 15.92
C ARG A 113 -12.23 5.55 16.83
N GLY A 114 -13.41 5.83 16.28
CA GLY A 114 -14.67 5.88 17.04
C GLY A 114 -14.87 7.17 17.83
N ARG A 115 -14.18 8.26 17.45
CA ARG A 115 -14.37 9.60 18.03
C ARG A 115 -15.83 10.08 17.95
N ASN A 116 -16.56 9.65 16.92
CA ASN A 116 -18.00 9.90 16.76
C ASN A 116 -18.89 9.22 17.84
N GLY A 117 -18.35 8.32 18.65
CA GLY A 117 -19.06 7.66 19.76
C GLY A 117 -18.77 8.22 21.15
N THR A 118 -17.94 9.26 21.27
CA THR A 118 -17.61 9.86 22.57
C THR A 118 -17.84 11.37 22.56
N ASP A 119 -18.81 11.81 23.36
CA ASP A 119 -19.06 13.23 23.64
C ASP A 119 -17.77 13.93 24.07
N ASN A 120 -17.31 14.86 23.23
CA ASN A 120 -16.67 16.13 23.59
C ASN A 120 -15.80 16.12 24.87
N LYS A 121 -14.73 15.32 24.91
CA LYS A 121 -13.65 15.56 25.88
C LYS A 121 -12.87 16.80 25.45
N LYS A 122 -13.31 17.95 25.98
CA LYS A 122 -12.67 19.26 25.93
C LYS A 122 -11.15 19.12 25.86
N ILE A 123 -10.56 19.38 24.69
CA ILE A 123 -9.12 19.60 24.58
C ILE A 123 -8.82 20.80 25.49
N LYS A 124 -8.08 20.57 26.58
CA LYS A 124 -7.60 21.67 27.42
C LYS A 124 -6.74 22.57 26.53
N ARG A 125 -7.14 23.84 26.40
CA ARG A 125 -6.43 24.84 25.58
C ARG A 125 -4.94 24.87 25.93
N ILE A 126 -4.12 25.06 24.90
CA ILE A 126 -2.65 25.21 24.96
C ILE A 126 -2.20 26.32 25.92
N ASP A 127 -3.10 27.25 26.26
CA ASP A 127 -2.94 28.32 27.24
C ASP A 127 -2.53 27.82 28.65
N SER A 128 -2.53 26.50 28.89
CA SER A 128 -2.08 25.84 30.12
C SER A 128 -0.68 25.21 30.06
N ILE A 129 0.09 25.38 28.98
CA ILE A 129 1.50 24.96 28.95
C ILE A 129 2.31 25.91 29.84
N PRO A 130 2.90 25.45 30.96
CA PRO A 130 3.70 26.32 31.82
C PRO A 130 4.90 26.88 31.06
N GLU A 131 5.21 28.15 31.31
CA GLU A 131 6.38 28.81 30.75
C GLU A 131 7.65 28.03 31.12
N GLY A 132 8.23 27.32 30.14
CA GLY A 132 9.41 26.48 30.33
C GLY A 132 9.25 24.98 30.06
N TYR A 133 8.08 24.48 29.64
CA TYR A 133 7.90 23.07 29.26
C TYR A 133 8.81 22.61 28.10
N TYR A 134 9.20 23.54 27.22
CA TYR A 134 10.18 23.32 26.15
C TYR A 134 11.57 23.89 26.48
N LYS A 135 12.00 23.86 27.75
CA LYS A 135 13.39 24.19 28.09
C LYS A 135 14.34 23.11 27.54
N GLY A 136 14.86 23.36 26.34
CA GLY A 136 16.21 22.97 25.93
C GLY A 136 16.44 21.52 25.50
N ARG A 137 16.25 21.24 24.21
CA ARG A 137 17.31 20.58 23.44
C ARG A 137 17.80 21.63 22.46
N LYS A 138 19.04 22.12 22.62
CA LYS A 138 19.68 22.86 21.54
C LYS A 138 19.67 21.91 20.34
N LEU A 139 18.97 22.27 19.27
CA LEU A 139 19.10 21.55 18.01
C LEU A 139 20.56 21.73 17.59
N ASN A 140 21.29 20.61 17.61
CA ASN A 140 22.71 20.53 17.30
C ASN A 140 22.98 20.94 15.86
#